data_AF-A0A800EB41-F1
#
_entry.id   AF-A0A800EB41-F1
#
_cell.length_a   1.000
_cell.length_b   1.000
_cell.length_c   1.000
_cell.angle_alpha   90.00
_cell.angle_beta   90.00
_cell.angle_gamma   90.00
#
_symmetry.space_group_name_H-M   'P 1'
#
loop_
_entity.id
_entity.type
_entity.pdbx_description
1 polymer ?
#
loop_
_entity_poly.entity_id
_entity_poly.type
_entity_poly.pdbx_seq_one_letter_code
_entity_poly.pdbx_strand_id
1 'polypeptide(L)' 'PKGLLAWTDEIGLENVLKQLEDLQAEYGEDRYRPSPLLKRMVKENKTFY' A
#
# COMPACT_ATOMS: atom_id res chain seq x y z
N PRO A 1 1.81 -5.17 21.44
CA PRO A 1 0.95 -5.00 20.23
C PRO A 1 1.51 -3.89 19.33
N LYS A 2 2.04 -4.22 18.14
CA LYS A 2 2.48 -3.22 17.17
C LYS A 2 1.27 -2.58 16.50
N GLY A 3 1.33 -1.27 16.24
CA GLY A 3 0.28 -0.56 15.49
C GLY A 3 0.30 -0.96 14.01
N LEU A 4 -0.86 -0.90 13.35
CA LEU A 4 -1.01 -1.26 11.93
C LEU A 4 0.00 -0.54 11.03
N LEU A 5 0.30 0.73 11.35
CA LEU A 5 1.28 1.55 10.63
C LEU A 5 2.72 1.02 10.76
N ALA A 6 3.09 0.50 11.93
CA ALA A 6 4.42 -0.08 12.16
C ALA A 6 4.60 -1.43 11.44
N TRP A 7 3.50 -2.16 11.21
CA TRP A 7 3.51 -3.35 10.36
C TRP A 7 3.69 -2.99 8.89
N THR A 8 3.12 -1.87 8.43
CA THR A 8 3.31 -1.42 7.05
C THR A 8 4.76 -1.08 6.75
N ASP A 9 5.50 -0.55 7.73
CA ASP A 9 6.93 -0.27 7.59
C ASP A 9 7.78 -1.56 7.59
N GLU A 10 7.36 -2.63 8.29
CA GLU A 10 8.03 -3.95 8.25
C GLU A 10 7.73 -4.77 6.99
N ILE A 11 6.49 -4.72 6.49
CA ILE A 11 6.05 -5.47 5.29
C ILE A 11 6.49 -4.77 4.00
N GLY A 12 6.68 -3.44 4.07
CA GLY A 12 6.97 -2.58 2.95
C GLY A 12 5.70 -2.05 2.28
N LEU A 13 5.57 -0.73 2.20
CA LEU A 13 4.47 -0.05 1.51
C LEU A 13 4.37 -0.46 0.03
N GLU A 14 5.48 -0.82 -0.60
CA GLU A 14 5.53 -1.31 -1.99
C GLU A 14 4.73 -2.60 -2.17
N ASN A 15 4.83 -3.54 -1.23
CA ASN A 15 4.12 -4.82 -1.30
C ASN A 15 2.62 -4.62 -1.14
N VAL A 16 2.23 -3.72 -0.23
CA VAL A 16 0.82 -3.36 -0.02
C VAL A 16 0.24 -2.69 -1.26
N LEU A 17 0.99 -1.75 -1.86
CA LEU A 17 0.57 -1.10 -3.10
C LEU A 17 0.43 -2.12 -4.23
N LYS A 18 1.41 -3.02 -4.39
CA LYS A 18 1.41 -4.03 -5.45
C LYS A 18 0.23 -4.99 -5.29
N GLN A 19 -0.05 -5.48 -4.08
CA GLN A 19 -1.23 -6.31 -3.83
C GLN A 19 -2.54 -5.59 -4.16
N LEU A 20 -2.67 -4.31 -3.81
CA LEU A 20 -3.85 -3.52 -4.17
C LEU A 20 -3.98 -3.35 -5.69
N GLU A 21 -2.87 -3.12 -6.40
CA GLU A 21 -2.87 -3.04 -7.86
C GLU A 21 -3.20 -4.38 -8.53
N ASP A 22 -2.65 -5.49 -8.02
CA ASP A 22 -2.95 -6.84 -8.50
C ASP A 22 -4.43 -7.19 -8.28
N LEU A 23 -4.97 -6.92 -7.08
CA LEU A 23 -6.40 -7.11 -6.79
C LEU A 23 -7.29 -6.19 -7.63
N GLN A 24 -6.87 -4.94 -7.86
CA GLN A 24 -7.60 -4.04 -8.73
C GLN A 24 -7.59 -4.53 -10.18
N ALA A 25 -6.48 -5.08 -10.66
CA ALA A 25 -6.36 -5.63 -12.00
C ALA A 25 -7.15 -6.93 -12.17
N GLU A 26 -7.17 -7.78 -11.14
CA GLU A 26 -7.85 -9.08 -11.16
C GLU A 26 -9.38 -8.94 -11.04
N TYR A 27 -9.85 -8.12 -10.11
CA TYR A 27 -11.29 -7.96 -9.85
C TYR A 27 -11.91 -6.79 -10.63
N GLY A 28 -11.11 -5.83 -11.11
CA GLY A 28 -11.61 -4.66 -11.84
C GLY A 28 -12.47 -3.71 -11.00
N GLU A 29 -12.50 -3.89 -9.68
CA GLU A 29 -13.37 -3.13 -8.79
C GLU A 29 -12.66 -1.91 -8.20
N ASP A 30 -13.39 -0.79 -8.13
CA ASP A 30 -12.91 0.46 -7.53
C ASP A 30 -12.62 0.34 -6.02
N ARG A 31 -13.10 -0.73 -5.36
CA ARG A 31 -12.86 -1.01 -3.94
C ARG A 31 -11.39 -1.25 -3.63
N TYR A 32 -10.62 -1.78 -4.58
CA TYR A 32 -9.19 -2.08 -4.41
C TYR A 32 -8.30 -0.95 -4.94
N ARG A 33 -8.88 0.18 -5.37
CA ARG A 33 -8.10 1.28 -5.93
C ARG A 33 -7.10 1.81 -4.90
N PRO A 34 -5.79 1.75 -5.17
CA PRO A 34 -4.81 2.26 -4.24
C PRO A 34 -4.89 3.79 -4.13
N SER A 35 -4.74 4.31 -2.92
CA SER A 35 -4.84 5.74 -2.69
C SER A 35 -3.67 6.50 -3.34
N PRO A 36 -3.89 7.72 -3.85
CA PRO A 36 -2.82 8.53 -4.44
C PRO A 36 -1.69 8.84 -3.45
N LEU A 37 -2.03 8.93 -2.16
CA LEU A 37 -1.06 9.14 -1.07
C LEU A 37 -0.16 7.92 -0.92
N LEU A 38 -0.71 6.70 -0.94
CA LEU A 38 0.06 5.47 -0.88
C LEU A 38 1.06 5.37 -2.05
N LYS A 39 0.63 5.69 -3.27
CA LYS A 39 1.51 5.73 -4.44
C LYS A 39 2.65 6.74 -4.30
N ARG A 40 2.38 7.92 -3.73
CA ARG A 40 3.41 8.93 -3.47
C ARG A 40 4.39 8.47 -2.41
N MET A 41 3.91 7.87 -1.32
CA MET A 41 4.77 7.37 -0.25
C MET A 41 5.69 6.23 -0.71
N VAL A 42 5.18 5.29 -1.52
CA VAL A 42 6.01 4.26 -2.15
C VAL A 42 7.04 4.87 -3.08
N LYS A 43 6.65 5.85 -3.91
CA LYS A 43 7.57 6.53 -4.83
C LYS A 43 8.67 7.32 -4.10
N GLU A 44 8.34 7.94 -2.97
CA GLU A 44 9.29 8.65 -2.13
C GLU A 44 10.09 7.72 -1.20
N ASN A 45 9.80 6.41 -1.23
CA ASN A 45 10.37 5.40 -0.33
C ASN A 45 10.29 5.84 1.15
N LYS A 46 9.18 6.49 1.51
CA LYS A 46 8.92 7.01 2.84
C LYS A 46 8.12 6.00 3.65
N THR A 47 8.58 5.71 4.84
CA THR A 47 7.84 5.04 5.90
C THR A 47 6.81 5.98 6.52
N PHE A 48 5.76 5.43 7.13
CA PHE A 48 4.80 6.25 7.88
C PHE A 48 5.40 6.81 9.18
N TYR A 49 6.48 6.20 9.67
CA TYR A 49 7.29 6.62 10.83
C TYR A 49 8.69 7.10 10.45
#